data_AF-A0A667GKD8-F1
#
_entry.id   AF-A0A667GKD8-F1
#
_cell.length_a   1.000
_cell.length_b   1.000
_cell.length_c   1.000
_cell.angle_alpha   90.00
_cell.angle_beta   90.00
_cell.angle_gamma   90.00
#
_symmetry.space_group_name_H-M   'P 1'
#
loop_
_entity.id
_entity.type
_entity.pdbx_description
1 polymer ?
#
loop_
_entity_poly.entity_id
_entity_poly.type
_entity_poly.pdbx_seq_one_letter_code
_entity_poly.pdbx_strand_id
1 'polypeptide(L)'
;RGKKEEKGRKETKSHSLRLPAPLPSGGSALLSSPSLPCSDFEYTLGSPKAIHIKSGESPMAYLNKGQFYPITLRTPAGGKGLALSSNKVKSVVMVVFDNEKVPVEQLRFWKHWHSRQPTAKQRVIDVADCKENFNTVQHIEEVAYNALSFVWNVNEEAKVFIGVNCLSTDFSSQKGVKGVPLNLQIDTYDCGSGAERLVHRAVCQIKIFCDKGAERKMRDDERKQFRRKVKCPDSSNSAGMKGCLLSGFRGNETTYLRPEADLETPPVLFIPNVHFSSLQRPGGAVPSAGQSSSNRLPLKRSCSPFAEEFESLPSKKAKEDDLQRVLLYVRRETEEVFDALMLKTPDLKGLRNAISEKYGFPEENIYKVYKKCKRGILVNMDNNIIQHYSNHVAFLLDMGELDGKIQIILKEL
;
A
#
# COMPACT_ATOMS: atom_id res chain seq x y z
N ARG A 1 80.56 -49.69 -65.78
CA ARG A 1 80.17 -51.03 -65.24
C ARG A 1 78.81 -50.83 -64.59
N GLY A 2 77.69 -51.47 -64.91
CA GLY A 2 77.33 -52.55 -65.82
C GLY A 2 75.81 -52.75 -65.66
N LYS A 3 75.19 -53.25 -66.74
CA LYS A 3 73.81 -53.71 -66.94
C LYS A 3 72.98 -54.14 -65.71
N LYS A 4 71.67 -53.88 -65.75
CA LYS A 4 70.57 -54.87 -65.99
C LYS A 4 69.20 -54.23 -65.69
N GLU A 5 68.34 -54.09 -66.70
CA GLU A 5 67.31 -55.06 -67.13
C GLU A 5 66.10 -55.16 -66.19
N GLU A 6 65.10 -54.36 -66.55
CA GLU A 6 63.66 -54.60 -66.61
C GLU A 6 63.15 -56.03 -66.31
N LYS A 7 62.18 -56.13 -65.40
CA LYS A 7 61.06 -57.07 -65.54
C LYS A 7 59.82 -56.56 -64.81
N GLY A 8 58.76 -56.31 -65.60
CA GLY A 8 57.60 -55.56 -65.19
C GLY A 8 56.56 -56.28 -64.35
N ARG A 9 55.56 -55.50 -63.91
CA ARG A 9 54.20 -55.98 -63.63
C ARG A 9 53.23 -54.80 -63.73
N LYS A 10 52.14 -55.04 -64.47
CA LYS A 10 51.03 -54.16 -64.85
C LYS A 10 50.64 -53.11 -63.79
N GLU A 11 50.53 -51.87 -64.24
CA GLU A 11 49.79 -50.79 -63.56
C GLU A 11 48.30 -51.10 -63.56
N THR A 12 47.72 -51.26 -62.37
CA THR A 12 46.30 -51.04 -62.12
C THR A 12 46.18 -49.81 -61.22
N LYS A 13 45.67 -48.71 -61.78
CA LYS A 13 45.32 -47.49 -61.04
C LYS A 13 44.34 -47.85 -59.92
N SER A 14 44.79 -47.80 -58.67
CA SER A 14 43.90 -47.69 -57.51
C SER A 14 43.94 -46.24 -57.05
N HIS A 15 42.84 -45.53 -57.30
CA HIS A 15 42.62 -44.22 -56.73
C HIS A 15 42.35 -44.39 -55.24
N SER A 16 43.17 -43.74 -54.41
CA SER A 16 42.95 -43.58 -52.98
C SER A 16 41.68 -42.74 -52.74
N LEU A 17 40.52 -43.39 -52.73
CA LEU A 17 39.27 -42.80 -52.26
C LEU A 17 39.19 -43.04 -50.74
N ARG A 18 39.36 -41.96 -49.98
CA ARG A 18 39.00 -41.91 -48.56
C ARG A 18 37.55 -42.35 -48.40
N LEU A 19 37.30 -43.28 -47.49
CA LEU A 19 35.96 -43.64 -47.05
C LEU A 19 35.24 -42.40 -46.50
N PRO A 20 33.94 -42.21 -46.80
CA PRO A 20 33.16 -41.14 -46.19
C PRO A 20 32.92 -41.46 -44.71
N ALA A 21 33.18 -40.47 -43.85
CA ALA A 21 32.79 -40.51 -42.45
C ALA A 21 31.26 -40.58 -42.33
N PRO A 22 30.71 -41.17 -41.23
CA PRO A 22 29.27 -41.22 -41.02
C PRO A 22 28.71 -39.80 -40.87
N LEU A 23 27.60 -39.54 -41.57
CA LEU A 23 26.79 -38.33 -41.41
C LEU A 23 26.40 -38.15 -39.93
N PRO A 24 26.65 -36.99 -39.31
CA PRO A 24 26.01 -36.68 -38.05
C PRO A 24 24.52 -36.48 -38.32
N SER A 25 23.71 -37.37 -37.76
CA SER A 25 22.27 -37.19 -37.61
C SER A 25 22.00 -35.81 -37.04
N GLY A 26 21.33 -34.97 -37.82
CA GLY A 26 20.90 -33.64 -37.44
C GLY A 26 19.91 -33.70 -36.28
N GLY A 27 20.42 -33.73 -35.06
CA GLY A 27 19.72 -33.25 -33.89
C GLY A 27 19.85 -31.74 -33.91
N SER A 28 18.76 -31.05 -34.25
CA SER A 28 18.64 -29.60 -34.07
C SER A 28 18.77 -29.33 -32.57
N ALA A 29 19.99 -29.06 -32.11
CA ALA A 29 20.23 -28.41 -30.84
C ALA A 29 19.71 -26.98 -31.01
N LEU A 30 18.41 -26.81 -30.81
CA LEU A 30 17.84 -25.52 -30.48
C LEU A 30 18.60 -25.06 -29.24
N LEU A 31 19.51 -24.11 -29.45
CA LEU A 31 20.07 -23.26 -28.41
C LEU A 31 18.88 -22.79 -27.58
N SER A 32 18.70 -23.43 -26.43
CA SER A 32 17.77 -22.97 -25.41
C SER A 32 18.28 -21.57 -25.06
N SER A 33 17.50 -20.56 -25.42
CA SER A 33 17.61 -19.26 -24.80
C SER A 33 17.72 -19.48 -23.29
N PRO A 34 18.58 -18.76 -22.55
CA PRO A 34 18.64 -18.91 -21.11
C PRO A 34 17.22 -18.72 -20.60
N SER A 35 16.62 -19.81 -20.13
CA SER A 35 15.31 -19.74 -19.50
C SER A 35 15.50 -18.76 -18.36
N LEU A 36 14.79 -17.63 -18.41
CA LEU A 36 14.54 -16.83 -17.23
C LEU A 36 14.31 -17.80 -16.07
N PRO A 37 15.00 -17.66 -14.92
CA PRO A 37 14.81 -18.58 -13.82
C PRO A 37 13.30 -18.69 -13.59
N CYS A 38 12.78 -19.91 -13.72
CA CYS A 38 11.37 -20.21 -13.53
C CYS A 38 10.97 -19.51 -12.22
N SER A 39 9.97 -18.63 -12.25
CA SER A 39 9.62 -17.79 -11.10
C SER A 39 9.31 -18.69 -9.92
N ASP A 40 10.26 -18.76 -9.00
CA ASP A 40 10.28 -19.59 -7.80
C ASP A 40 9.07 -19.32 -6.89
N PHE A 41 8.50 -18.13 -7.01
CA PHE A 41 7.25 -17.76 -6.39
C PHE A 41 6.28 -17.24 -7.44
N GLU A 42 5.02 -17.56 -7.26
CA GLU A 42 3.95 -17.07 -8.10
C GLU A 42 2.82 -16.53 -7.22
N TYR A 43 2.31 -15.36 -7.58
CA TYR A 43 1.21 -14.72 -6.87
C TYR A 43 0.11 -14.32 -7.84
N THR A 44 -1.13 -14.54 -7.41
CA THR A 44 -2.30 -14.15 -8.18
C THR A 44 -3.27 -13.34 -7.32
N LEU A 45 -3.94 -12.39 -7.96
CA LEU A 45 -5.03 -11.59 -7.41
C LEU A 45 -6.32 -12.03 -8.10
N GLY A 46 -7.35 -12.42 -7.36
CA GLY A 46 -8.67 -12.85 -7.84
C GLY A 46 -9.53 -11.72 -8.39
N SER A 47 -8.96 -10.93 -9.29
CA SER A 47 -9.63 -9.95 -10.12
C SER A 47 -9.18 -10.16 -11.56
N PRO A 48 -10.08 -10.01 -12.55
CA PRO A 48 -9.70 -10.05 -13.96
C PRO A 48 -8.67 -8.99 -14.32
N LYS A 49 -7.77 -9.34 -15.25
CA LYS A 49 -6.76 -8.44 -15.80
C LYS A 49 -7.41 -7.37 -16.66
N ALA A 50 -6.97 -6.12 -16.51
CA ALA A 50 -7.41 -5.02 -17.35
C ALA A 50 -6.96 -5.24 -18.81
N ILE A 51 -7.88 -5.00 -19.75
CA ILE A 51 -7.72 -5.31 -21.18
C ILE A 51 -6.68 -4.40 -21.86
N HIS A 52 -6.46 -3.18 -21.35
CA HIS A 52 -5.67 -2.16 -22.03
C HIS A 52 -4.33 -1.88 -21.34
N ILE A 53 -3.44 -2.86 -21.38
CA ILE A 53 -2.05 -2.75 -20.89
C ILE A 53 -1.16 -2.82 -22.12
N LYS A 54 -0.27 -1.83 -22.32
CA LYS A 54 0.67 -1.87 -23.44
C LYS A 54 1.70 -2.99 -23.20
N SER A 55 2.23 -3.57 -24.29
CA SER A 55 3.32 -4.54 -24.17
C SER A 55 4.48 -3.91 -23.38
N GLY A 56 4.94 -4.59 -22.32
CA GLY A 56 6.00 -4.10 -21.43
C GLY A 56 5.52 -3.35 -20.17
N GLU A 57 4.23 -3.01 -20.05
CA GLU A 57 3.68 -2.42 -18.83
C GLU A 57 3.29 -3.49 -17.79
N SER A 58 3.32 -3.11 -16.50
CA SER A 58 2.90 -3.95 -15.38
C SER A 58 1.47 -4.48 -15.55
N PRO A 59 1.19 -5.72 -15.09
CA PRO A 59 -0.18 -6.23 -15.08
C PRO A 59 -1.06 -5.29 -14.24
N MET A 60 -2.25 -4.98 -14.74
CA MET A 60 -3.19 -4.07 -14.09
C MET A 60 -4.50 -4.78 -13.76
N ALA A 61 -5.04 -4.54 -12.57
CA ALA A 61 -6.34 -5.01 -12.13
C ALA A 61 -7.22 -3.85 -11.66
N TYR A 62 -8.54 -4.01 -11.77
CA TYR A 62 -9.53 -3.04 -11.30
C TYR A 62 -10.24 -3.60 -10.07
N LEU A 63 -10.16 -2.90 -8.95
CA LEU A 63 -10.73 -3.33 -7.67
C LEU A 63 -11.80 -2.34 -7.21
N ASN A 64 -12.74 -2.82 -6.38
CA ASN A 64 -13.71 -1.98 -5.71
C ASN A 64 -13.30 -1.75 -4.26
N LYS A 65 -13.47 -0.52 -3.78
CA LYS A 65 -13.15 -0.11 -2.41
C LYS A 65 -13.90 -0.97 -1.40
N GLY A 66 -13.17 -1.56 -0.45
CA GLY A 66 -13.73 -2.39 0.63
C GLY A 66 -14.27 -3.75 0.18
N GLN A 67 -14.21 -4.09 -1.11
CA GLN A 67 -14.50 -5.45 -1.56
C GLN A 67 -13.27 -6.34 -1.32
N PHE A 68 -13.49 -7.54 -0.80
CA PHE A 68 -12.44 -8.51 -0.57
C PHE A 68 -12.13 -9.32 -1.83
N TYR A 69 -10.85 -9.41 -2.17
CA TYR A 69 -10.34 -10.18 -3.30
C TYR A 69 -9.34 -11.23 -2.78
N PRO A 70 -9.41 -12.49 -3.26
CA PRO A 70 -8.44 -13.49 -2.85
C PRO A 70 -7.08 -13.18 -3.48
N ILE A 71 -6.03 -13.30 -2.69
CA ILE A 71 -4.65 -13.38 -3.12
C ILE A 71 -4.17 -14.80 -2.85
N THR A 72 -3.61 -15.43 -3.87
CA THR A 72 -3.03 -16.76 -3.78
C THR A 72 -1.52 -16.67 -3.97
N LEU A 73 -0.76 -17.33 -3.11
CA LEU A 73 0.69 -17.43 -3.16
C LEU A 73 1.07 -18.91 -3.24
N ARG A 74 1.96 -19.25 -4.17
CA ARG A 74 2.44 -20.62 -4.33
C ARG A 74 3.86 -20.65 -4.88
N THR A 75 4.50 -21.79 -4.71
CA THR A 75 5.72 -22.16 -5.42
C THR A 75 5.40 -23.30 -6.38
N PRO A 76 5.35 -23.08 -7.71
CA PRO A 76 4.96 -24.10 -8.68
C PRO A 76 5.78 -25.40 -8.62
N ALA A 77 7.05 -25.31 -8.20
CA ALA A 77 7.94 -26.46 -8.02
C ALA A 77 7.90 -27.08 -6.60
N GLY A 78 6.98 -26.65 -5.73
CA GLY A 78 6.85 -27.15 -4.35
C GLY A 78 8.11 -26.93 -3.50
N GLY A 79 8.70 -25.73 -3.57
CA GLY A 79 9.94 -25.35 -2.88
C GLY A 79 11.22 -26.02 -3.40
N LYS A 80 11.13 -27.02 -4.30
CA LYS A 80 12.30 -27.76 -4.80
C LYS A 80 13.16 -26.83 -5.67
N GLY A 81 14.39 -26.62 -5.24
CA GLY A 81 15.34 -25.72 -5.90
C GLY A 81 15.50 -24.36 -5.21
N LEU A 82 14.63 -24.03 -4.25
CA LEU A 82 14.79 -22.82 -3.45
C LEU A 82 15.85 -23.04 -2.37
N ALA A 83 16.91 -22.22 -2.37
CA ALA A 83 17.90 -22.19 -1.29
C ALA A 83 17.34 -21.43 -0.07
N LEU A 84 16.19 -21.88 0.44
CA LEU A 84 15.54 -21.37 1.64
C LEU A 84 16.10 -22.06 2.88
N SER A 85 16.14 -21.32 3.98
CA SER A 85 16.51 -21.87 5.28
C SER A 85 15.46 -22.81 5.89
N SER A 86 14.20 -22.67 5.47
CA SER A 86 13.04 -23.36 6.00
C SER A 86 11.94 -23.46 4.95
N ASN A 87 11.01 -24.41 5.14
CA ASN A 87 9.80 -24.51 4.33
C ASN A 87 8.76 -23.43 4.67
N LYS A 88 8.97 -22.65 5.73
CA LYS A 88 8.13 -21.51 6.10
C LYS A 88 8.79 -20.20 5.68
N VAL A 89 8.02 -19.37 4.99
CA VAL A 89 8.42 -18.02 4.58
C VAL A 89 7.42 -17.00 5.10
N LYS A 90 7.86 -15.76 5.28
CA LYS A 90 7.01 -14.63 5.64
C LYS A 90 6.74 -13.80 4.40
N SER A 91 5.49 -13.50 4.10
CA SER A 91 5.14 -12.57 3.02
C SER A 91 4.49 -11.32 3.60
N VAL A 92 4.78 -10.18 2.97
CA VAL A 92 4.18 -8.87 3.27
C VAL A 92 3.42 -8.42 2.03
N VAL A 93 2.10 -8.33 2.16
CA VAL A 93 1.20 -7.79 1.13
C VAL A 93 0.93 -6.33 1.43
N MET A 94 1.15 -5.45 0.44
CA MET A 94 1.09 -4.02 0.66
C MET A 94 0.56 -3.24 -0.54
N VAL A 95 -0.07 -2.11 -0.25
CA VAL A 95 -0.50 -1.13 -1.23
C VAL A 95 0.49 0.03 -1.20
N VAL A 96 1.20 0.24 -2.30
CA VAL A 96 2.25 1.26 -2.44
C VAL A 96 1.99 2.13 -3.67
N PHE A 97 2.59 3.32 -3.72
CA PHE A 97 2.56 4.14 -4.93
C PHE A 97 3.51 3.55 -5.97
N ASP A 98 3.24 3.80 -7.25
CA ASP A 98 4.21 3.50 -8.30
C ASP A 98 5.48 4.36 -8.09
N ASN A 99 6.66 3.78 -8.36
CA ASN A 99 7.96 4.19 -7.79
C ASN A 99 8.51 5.54 -8.31
N GLU A 100 7.67 6.36 -8.94
CA GLU A 100 8.01 7.68 -9.47
C GLU A 100 8.16 8.76 -8.37
N LYS A 101 7.69 8.46 -7.14
CA LYS A 101 7.56 9.42 -6.05
C LYS A 101 8.58 9.17 -4.95
N VAL A 102 9.29 10.21 -4.51
CA VAL A 102 10.17 10.11 -3.33
C VAL A 102 9.39 9.75 -2.07
N PRO A 103 9.98 9.03 -1.09
CA PRO A 103 9.27 8.54 0.09
C PRO A 103 8.49 9.60 0.88
N VAL A 104 9.05 10.81 0.97
CA VAL A 104 8.40 11.94 1.67
C VAL A 104 7.08 12.35 1.01
N GLU A 105 7.00 12.32 -0.32
CA GLU A 105 5.76 12.62 -1.04
C GLU A 105 4.72 11.50 -0.87
N GLN A 106 5.16 10.24 -0.92
CA GLN A 106 4.30 9.09 -0.68
C GLN A 106 3.65 9.17 0.72
N LEU A 107 4.45 9.49 1.75
CA LEU A 107 3.93 9.69 3.10
C LEU A 107 2.97 10.89 3.20
N ARG A 108 3.18 11.96 2.42
CA ARG A 108 2.24 13.09 2.36
C ARG A 108 0.89 12.66 1.80
N PHE A 109 0.87 11.83 0.76
CA PHE A 109 -0.36 11.28 0.20
C PHE A 109 -1.09 10.37 1.19
N TRP A 110 -0.37 9.49 1.88
CA TRP A 110 -0.97 8.63 2.91
C TRP A 110 -1.55 9.43 4.07
N LYS A 111 -0.83 10.44 4.57
CA LYS A 111 -1.32 11.34 5.62
C LYS A 111 -2.57 12.11 5.17
N HIS A 112 -2.58 12.62 3.94
CA HIS A 112 -3.74 13.33 3.39
C HIS A 112 -4.96 12.41 3.24
N TRP A 113 -4.76 11.17 2.78
CA TRP A 113 -5.83 10.20 2.70
C TRP A 113 -6.35 9.84 4.10
N HIS A 114 -5.45 9.57 5.05
CA HIS A 114 -5.80 9.17 6.41
C HIS A 114 -6.56 10.27 7.17
N SER A 115 -6.16 11.54 7.02
CA SER A 115 -6.85 12.68 7.66
C SER A 115 -8.28 12.89 7.18
N ARG A 116 -8.67 12.26 6.06
CA ARG A 116 -10.03 12.32 5.48
C ARG A 116 -10.87 11.09 5.82
N GLN A 117 -10.30 10.11 6.52
CA GLN A 117 -11.04 8.92 6.89
C GLN A 117 -11.98 9.22 8.06
N PRO A 118 -13.18 8.61 8.10
CA PRO A 118 -14.13 8.82 9.21
C PRO A 118 -13.60 8.35 10.57
N THR A 119 -12.62 7.44 10.57
CA THR A 119 -12.02 6.87 11.78
C THR A 119 -10.51 6.79 11.64
N ALA A 120 -9.81 7.12 12.72
CA ALA A 120 -8.35 6.98 12.80
C ALA A 120 -7.89 5.52 12.67
N LYS A 121 -8.78 4.55 12.91
CA LYS A 121 -8.52 3.12 12.73
C LYS A 121 -8.65 2.64 11.28
N GLN A 122 -9.09 3.50 10.35
CA GLN A 122 -9.28 3.10 8.95
C GLN A 122 -7.92 2.81 8.30
N ARG A 123 -7.71 1.55 7.92
CA ARG A 123 -6.52 1.07 7.22
C ARG A 123 -6.71 1.16 5.72
N VAL A 124 -5.61 1.26 4.98
CA VAL A 124 -5.59 1.22 3.51
C VAL A 124 -5.86 -0.20 3.04
N ILE A 125 -5.33 -1.20 3.75
CA ILE A 125 -5.50 -2.61 3.46
C ILE A 125 -6.04 -3.34 4.69
N ASP A 126 -7.11 -4.11 4.49
CA ASP A 126 -7.74 -4.98 5.48
C ASP A 126 -7.63 -6.45 5.04
N VAL A 127 -7.68 -7.36 6.00
CA VAL A 127 -7.76 -8.80 5.79
C VAL A 127 -9.14 -9.31 6.24
N ALA A 128 -9.74 -10.24 5.50
CA ALA A 128 -11.01 -10.82 5.90
C ALA A 128 -10.82 -11.84 7.03
N ASP A 129 -11.70 -11.80 8.03
CA ASP A 129 -11.82 -12.83 9.07
C ASP A 129 -12.57 -14.06 8.53
N CYS A 130 -12.00 -14.76 7.54
CA CYS A 130 -12.58 -16.00 7.05
C CYS A 130 -11.76 -17.20 7.52
N LYS A 131 -12.46 -18.32 7.81
CA LYS A 131 -11.83 -19.56 8.26
C LYS A 131 -10.79 -20.08 7.26
N GLU A 132 -10.96 -19.80 5.96
CA GLU A 132 -10.01 -20.21 4.91
C GLU A 132 -8.63 -19.57 5.07
N ASN A 133 -8.54 -18.31 5.51
CA ASN A 133 -7.25 -17.65 5.73
C ASN A 133 -6.40 -18.44 6.76
N PHE A 134 -6.99 -18.79 7.90
CA PHE A 134 -6.28 -19.46 9.00
C PHE A 134 -5.88 -20.91 8.70
N ASN A 135 -6.39 -21.51 7.62
CA ASN A 135 -6.03 -22.87 7.23
C ASN A 135 -4.66 -22.92 6.54
N THR A 136 -4.31 -21.88 5.78
CA THR A 136 -3.12 -21.88 4.89
C THR A 136 -2.06 -20.86 5.29
N VAL A 137 -2.43 -19.85 6.09
CA VAL A 137 -1.50 -18.84 6.61
C VAL A 137 -1.55 -18.74 8.14
N GLN A 138 -0.43 -18.36 8.73
CA GLN A 138 -0.21 -18.24 10.18
C GLN A 138 0.34 -16.83 10.50
N HIS A 139 0.23 -16.41 11.76
CA HIS A 139 0.83 -15.16 12.26
C HIS A 139 0.48 -13.93 11.41
N ILE A 140 -0.82 -13.72 11.15
CA ILE A 140 -1.28 -12.52 10.44
C ILE A 140 -1.04 -11.31 11.34
N GLU A 141 -0.26 -10.35 10.84
CA GLU A 141 0.11 -9.13 11.55
C GLU A 141 -0.14 -7.89 10.69
N GLU A 142 -0.73 -6.87 11.31
CA GLU A 142 -1.01 -5.57 10.74
C GLU A 142 0.20 -4.61 10.83
N VAL A 143 1.28 -4.94 10.12
CA VAL A 143 2.59 -4.25 10.28
C VAL A 143 2.59 -2.76 9.93
N ALA A 144 1.72 -2.30 9.03
CA ALA A 144 1.50 -0.88 8.73
C ALA A 144 0.08 -0.66 8.19
N TYR A 145 -0.44 0.57 8.16
CA TYR A 145 -1.82 0.81 7.66
C TYR A 145 -2.02 0.40 6.20
N ASN A 146 -0.94 0.35 5.42
CA ASN A 146 -0.92 -0.11 4.03
C ASN A 146 -0.21 -1.45 3.82
N ALA A 147 0.05 -2.22 4.89
CA ALA A 147 0.71 -3.52 4.79
C ALA A 147 0.22 -4.55 5.83
N LEU A 148 0.15 -5.80 5.40
CA LEU A 148 -0.18 -6.98 6.21
C LEU A 148 0.92 -8.01 6.00
N SER A 149 1.36 -8.68 7.07
CA SER A 149 2.31 -9.78 6.98
C SER A 149 1.71 -11.09 7.50
N PHE A 150 2.18 -12.21 6.98
CA PHE A 150 1.80 -13.54 7.43
C PHE A 150 2.87 -14.56 7.03
N VAL A 151 2.87 -15.71 7.71
CA VAL A 151 3.77 -16.83 7.46
C VAL A 151 3.01 -17.95 6.77
N TRP A 152 3.62 -18.57 5.75
CA TRP A 152 3.02 -19.69 5.02
C TRP A 152 4.05 -20.74 4.62
N ASN A 153 3.58 -21.94 4.30
CA ASN A 153 4.40 -23.09 3.90
C ASN A 153 4.55 -23.14 2.37
N VAL A 154 5.78 -23.11 1.85
CA VAL A 154 6.05 -23.10 0.39
C VAL A 154 5.63 -24.39 -0.34
N ASN A 155 5.37 -25.46 0.41
CA ASN A 155 4.86 -26.72 -0.14
C ASN A 155 3.34 -26.71 -0.34
N GLU A 156 2.65 -25.70 0.18
CA GLU A 156 1.21 -25.55 0.13
C GLU A 156 0.84 -24.26 -0.59
N GLU A 157 -0.41 -24.19 -1.07
CA GLU A 157 -0.96 -22.94 -1.60
C GLU A 157 -1.48 -22.09 -0.44
N ALA A 158 -0.95 -20.88 -0.31
CA ALA A 158 -1.43 -19.90 0.66
C ALA A 158 -2.51 -19.01 0.03
N LYS A 159 -3.57 -18.74 0.78
CA LYS A 159 -4.69 -17.91 0.33
C LYS A 159 -5.13 -16.94 1.41
N VAL A 160 -5.17 -15.65 1.06
CA VAL A 160 -5.66 -14.58 1.94
C VAL A 160 -6.62 -13.68 1.18
N PHE A 161 -7.68 -13.22 1.82
CA PHE A 161 -8.62 -12.27 1.22
C PHE A 161 -8.33 -10.87 1.73
N ILE A 162 -8.05 -9.93 0.82
CA ILE A 162 -7.74 -8.54 1.18
C ILE A 162 -8.77 -7.56 0.64
N GLY A 163 -9.04 -6.51 1.41
CA GLY A 163 -9.81 -5.34 0.99
C GLY A 163 -8.90 -4.13 0.88
N VAL A 164 -9.08 -3.31 -0.18
CA VAL A 164 -8.36 -2.03 -0.32
C VAL A 164 -9.34 -0.87 -0.13
N ASN A 165 -8.98 0.08 0.73
CA ASN A 165 -9.88 1.12 1.22
C ASN A 165 -9.59 2.53 0.71
N CYS A 166 -8.55 2.71 -0.12
CA CYS A 166 -8.31 3.98 -0.79
C CYS A 166 -8.79 3.93 -2.24
N LEU A 167 -9.42 5.01 -2.73
CA LEU A 167 -9.66 5.20 -4.16
C LEU A 167 -8.39 5.71 -4.82
N SER A 168 -8.14 5.33 -6.09
CA SER A 168 -7.03 5.92 -6.84
C SER A 168 -7.15 7.45 -6.99
N THR A 169 -8.36 7.99 -6.90
CA THR A 169 -8.63 9.43 -6.96
C THR A 169 -8.47 10.16 -5.62
N ASP A 170 -8.37 9.45 -4.48
CA ASP A 170 -8.26 10.10 -3.16
C ASP A 170 -6.95 10.89 -3.01
N PHE A 171 -5.95 10.57 -3.83
CA PHE A 171 -4.63 11.18 -3.82
C PHE A 171 -4.48 12.33 -4.84
N SER A 172 -5.58 12.69 -5.51
CA SER A 172 -5.62 13.84 -6.43
C SER A 172 -6.54 14.92 -5.90
N SER A 173 -6.07 16.17 -5.91
CA SER A 173 -6.86 17.34 -5.48
C SER A 173 -7.87 17.81 -6.53
N GLN A 174 -7.66 17.47 -7.80
CA GLN A 174 -8.52 17.92 -8.90
C GLN A 174 -9.63 16.92 -9.19
N LYS A 175 -10.88 17.40 -9.27
CA LYS A 175 -12.01 16.58 -9.72
C LYS A 175 -11.88 16.30 -11.23
N GLY A 176 -12.18 15.07 -11.64
CA GLY A 176 -12.19 14.68 -13.06
C GLY A 176 -10.82 14.32 -13.66
N VAL A 177 -9.75 14.29 -12.85
CA VAL A 177 -8.43 13.86 -13.34
C VAL A 177 -8.18 12.37 -13.12
N LYS A 178 -7.21 11.84 -13.86
CA LYS A 178 -6.76 10.45 -13.74
C LYS A 178 -6.24 10.21 -12.33
N GLY A 179 -6.75 9.17 -11.66
CA GLY A 179 -6.28 8.77 -10.34
C GLY A 179 -4.78 8.42 -10.33
N VAL A 180 -4.17 8.56 -9.16
CA VAL A 180 -2.76 8.24 -8.92
C VAL A 180 -2.54 6.74 -9.09
N PRO A 181 -1.46 6.30 -9.77
CA PRO A 181 -1.15 4.88 -9.94
C PRO A 181 -0.76 4.26 -8.59
N LEU A 182 -1.35 3.10 -8.30
CA LEU A 182 -1.09 2.31 -7.11
C LEU A 182 -0.65 0.91 -7.52
N ASN A 183 0.18 0.30 -6.71
CA ASN A 183 0.68 -1.06 -6.87
C ASN A 183 0.26 -1.90 -5.66
N LEU A 184 -0.26 -3.10 -5.93
CA LEU A 184 -0.26 -4.20 -4.98
C LEU A 184 1.11 -4.88 -5.09
N GLN A 185 1.91 -4.78 -4.05
CA GLN A 185 3.23 -5.39 -3.99
C GLN A 185 3.23 -6.51 -2.94
N ILE A 186 3.90 -7.61 -3.28
CA ILE A 186 4.12 -8.74 -2.37
C ILE A 186 5.62 -8.98 -2.28
N ASP A 187 6.14 -8.85 -1.07
CA ASP A 187 7.52 -9.17 -0.72
C ASP A 187 7.52 -10.47 0.10
N THR A 188 8.37 -11.43 -0.26
CA THR A 188 8.52 -12.71 0.43
C THR A 188 9.92 -12.84 0.99
N TYR A 189 10.00 -13.13 2.29
CA TYR A 189 11.20 -13.19 3.10
C TYR A 189 11.48 -14.61 3.58
N ASP A 190 12.74 -14.99 3.50
CA ASP A 190 13.29 -16.19 4.13
C ASP A 190 13.66 -15.86 5.59
N CYS A 191 13.05 -16.55 6.55
CA CYS A 191 13.17 -16.25 7.98
C CYS A 191 14.27 -17.06 8.68
N GLY A 192 15.37 -17.36 7.99
CA GLY A 192 16.45 -18.19 8.50
C GLY A 192 17.33 -17.49 9.54
N SER A 193 17.55 -18.17 10.67
CA SER A 193 18.63 -17.90 11.63
C SER A 193 18.76 -16.43 12.09
N GLY A 194 17.63 -15.74 12.27
CA GLY A 194 17.56 -14.45 12.97
C GLY A 194 17.57 -13.18 12.09
N ALA A 195 17.69 -13.29 10.77
CA ALA A 195 17.56 -12.15 9.85
C ALA A 195 16.55 -12.45 8.73
N GLU A 196 15.57 -11.57 8.55
CA GLU A 196 14.61 -11.66 7.44
C GLU A 196 15.28 -11.20 6.14
N ARG A 197 15.56 -12.15 5.23
CA ARG A 197 16.16 -11.85 3.92
C ARG A 197 15.06 -11.81 2.86
N LEU A 198 14.91 -10.70 2.14
CA LEU A 198 14.01 -10.62 1.00
C LEU A 198 14.51 -11.55 -0.12
N VAL A 199 13.69 -12.52 -0.50
CA VAL A 199 14.03 -13.51 -1.55
C VAL A 199 13.23 -13.33 -2.83
N HIS A 200 12.08 -12.66 -2.77
CA HIS A 200 11.25 -12.44 -3.95
C HIS A 200 10.34 -11.22 -3.78
N ARG A 201 10.13 -10.48 -4.88
CA ARG A 201 9.18 -9.37 -4.97
C ARG A 201 8.33 -9.50 -6.22
N ALA A 202 7.04 -9.16 -6.13
CA ALA A 202 6.18 -9.02 -7.29
C ALA A 202 5.17 -7.89 -7.14
N VAL A 203 4.76 -7.33 -8.28
CA VAL A 203 3.87 -6.17 -8.35
C VAL A 203 2.73 -6.41 -9.34
N CYS A 204 1.55 -5.91 -8.99
CA CYS A 204 0.45 -5.65 -9.92
C CYS A 204 -0.05 -4.21 -9.74
N GLN A 205 -0.15 -3.46 -10.83
CA GLN A 205 -0.81 -2.16 -10.81
C GLN A 205 -2.30 -2.35 -10.50
N ILE A 206 -2.84 -1.52 -9.63
CA ILE A 206 -4.24 -1.57 -9.24
C ILE A 206 -4.89 -0.20 -9.42
N LYS A 207 -6.14 -0.21 -9.87
CA LYS A 207 -7.02 0.96 -9.79
C LYS A 207 -8.22 0.63 -8.95
N ILE A 208 -8.46 1.45 -7.93
CA ILE A 208 -9.53 1.22 -6.98
C ILE A 208 -10.66 2.21 -7.26
N PHE A 209 -11.85 1.66 -7.42
CA PHE A 209 -13.07 2.38 -7.73
C PHE A 209 -14.06 2.31 -6.57
N CYS A 210 -14.98 3.27 -6.49
CA CYS A 210 -16.12 3.18 -5.60
C CYS A 210 -17.24 2.31 -6.19
N ASP A 211 -18.07 1.77 -5.31
CA ASP A 211 -19.23 0.94 -5.65
C ASP A 211 -18.87 -0.21 -6.59
N LYS A 212 -19.62 -0.37 -7.69
CA LYS A 212 -19.37 -1.31 -8.79
C LYS A 212 -18.58 -0.69 -9.94
N GLY A 213 -17.64 0.18 -9.60
CA GLY A 213 -16.90 0.98 -10.57
C GLY A 213 -15.88 0.18 -11.38
N ALA A 214 -15.26 -0.85 -10.79
CA ALA A 214 -14.37 -1.76 -11.51
C ALA A 214 -15.13 -2.50 -12.63
N GLU A 215 -16.31 -3.04 -12.35
CA GLU A 215 -17.12 -3.74 -13.33
C GLU A 215 -17.62 -2.80 -14.44
N ARG A 216 -18.02 -1.57 -14.10
CA ARG A 216 -18.36 -0.55 -15.10
C ARG A 216 -17.17 -0.27 -16.01
N LYS A 217 -15.99 -0.10 -15.42
CA LYS A 217 -14.76 0.21 -16.15
C LYS A 217 -14.35 -0.92 -17.09
N MET A 218 -14.44 -2.17 -16.64
CA MET A 218 -14.19 -3.34 -17.49
C MET A 218 -15.11 -3.36 -18.71
N ARG A 219 -16.43 -3.23 -18.50
CA ARG A 219 -17.42 -3.23 -19.62
C ARG A 219 -17.16 -2.09 -20.60
N ASP A 220 -16.75 -0.93 -20.13
CA ASP A 220 -16.44 0.20 -21.01
C ASP A 220 -15.16 -0.03 -21.82
N ASP A 221 -14.15 -0.66 -21.23
CA ASP A 221 -12.92 -1.03 -21.94
C ASP A 221 -13.20 -2.14 -22.98
N GLU A 222 -14.06 -3.12 -22.68
CA GLU A 222 -14.54 -4.15 -23.62
C GLU A 222 -15.29 -3.53 -24.81
N ARG A 223 -16.25 -2.63 -24.56
CA ARG A 223 -16.99 -1.93 -25.63
C ARG A 223 -16.06 -1.14 -26.54
N LYS A 224 -15.03 -0.48 -25.97
CA LYS A 224 -14.01 0.24 -26.74
C LYS A 224 -13.16 -0.71 -27.58
N GLN A 225 -12.81 -1.88 -27.05
CA GLN A 225 -12.09 -2.90 -27.80
C GLN A 225 -12.91 -3.43 -28.98
N PHE A 226 -14.20 -3.71 -28.78
CA PHE A 226 -15.09 -4.17 -29.84
C PHE A 226 -15.20 -3.14 -30.98
N ARG A 227 -15.38 -1.85 -30.65
CA ARG A 227 -15.42 -0.76 -31.64
C ARG A 227 -14.12 -0.63 -32.45
N ARG A 228 -12.96 -0.87 -31.84
CA ARG A 228 -11.66 -0.88 -32.56
C ARG A 228 -11.54 -2.06 -33.51
N LYS A 229 -12.07 -3.23 -33.13
CA LYS A 229 -12.02 -4.46 -33.93
C LYS A 229 -12.98 -4.44 -35.13
N VAL A 230 -14.12 -3.77 -35.02
CA VAL A 230 -15.11 -3.62 -36.10
C VAL A 230 -14.68 -2.60 -37.18
N LYS A 231 -13.77 -1.66 -36.87
CA LYS A 231 -13.33 -0.61 -37.80
C LYS A 231 -12.22 -1.06 -38.78
N CYS A 232 -11.85 -2.35 -38.80
CA CYS A 232 -10.97 -2.93 -39.81
C CYS A 232 -11.66 -4.11 -40.53
N PRO A 233 -12.56 -3.87 -41.50
CA PRO A 233 -12.87 -4.84 -42.53
C PRO A 233 -12.20 -4.39 -43.83
N ASP A 234 -10.95 -4.81 -44.07
CA ASP A 234 -10.39 -4.89 -45.43
C ASP A 234 -9.06 -5.65 -45.41
N SER A 235 -9.13 -6.97 -45.57
CA SER A 235 -8.21 -7.79 -46.36
C SER A 235 -8.75 -9.22 -46.41
N SER A 236 -8.71 -9.76 -47.62
CA SER A 236 -9.54 -10.83 -48.16
C SER A 236 -9.11 -12.27 -47.83
N ASN A 237 -10.11 -13.15 -47.89
CA ASN A 237 -10.04 -14.58 -48.23
C ASN A 237 -9.33 -15.59 -47.31
N SER A 238 -10.12 -16.26 -46.46
CA SER A 238 -10.25 -17.72 -46.54
C SER A 238 -11.63 -18.16 -46.08
N ALA A 239 -12.42 -18.72 -46.99
CA ALA A 239 -13.67 -19.40 -46.68
C ALA A 239 -13.38 -20.65 -45.83
N GLY A 240 -14.08 -20.78 -44.70
CA GLY A 240 -14.09 -22.02 -43.93
C GLY A 240 -14.07 -21.87 -42.41
N MET A 241 -15.04 -21.17 -41.81
CA MET A 241 -15.39 -21.43 -40.40
C MET A 241 -16.86 -21.06 -40.12
N LYS A 242 -17.78 -21.92 -40.56
CA LYS A 242 -19.10 -21.99 -39.94
C LYS A 242 -18.92 -22.63 -38.57
N GLY A 243 -19.29 -21.90 -37.52
CA GLY A 243 -19.44 -22.44 -36.17
C GLY A 243 -18.21 -22.28 -35.27
N CYS A 244 -18.06 -21.09 -34.69
CA CYS A 244 -17.67 -21.03 -33.28
C CYS A 244 -18.68 -20.13 -32.58
N LEU A 245 -19.84 -20.73 -32.32
CA LEU A 245 -20.69 -20.35 -31.20
C LEU A 245 -19.78 -20.16 -29.98
N LEU A 246 -19.86 -18.97 -29.36
CA LEU A 246 -19.83 -18.81 -27.91
C LEU A 246 -18.96 -19.85 -27.17
N SER A 247 -17.66 -19.92 -27.47
CA SER A 247 -16.73 -20.65 -26.59
C SER A 247 -16.45 -19.72 -25.42
N GLY A 248 -17.01 -20.06 -24.27
CA GLY A 248 -17.04 -19.23 -23.08
C GLY A 248 -15.65 -18.70 -22.71
N PHE A 249 -15.53 -17.37 -22.67
CA PHE A 249 -14.49 -16.71 -21.89
C PHE A 249 -14.82 -16.89 -20.40
N ARG A 250 -14.58 -18.10 -19.88
CA ARG A 250 -14.37 -18.39 -18.46
C ARG A 250 -12.87 -18.45 -18.18
N GLY A 251 -12.17 -17.35 -18.42
CA GLY A 251 -10.74 -17.21 -18.16
C GLY A 251 -10.31 -15.80 -18.53
N ASN A 252 -9.92 -14.91 -17.62
CA ASN A 252 -9.21 -15.14 -16.37
C ASN A 252 -9.88 -14.35 -15.25
N GLU A 253 -10.41 -15.04 -14.24
CA GLU A 253 -10.89 -14.40 -12.99
C GLU A 253 -9.72 -13.90 -12.13
N THR A 254 -8.48 -14.10 -12.58
CA THR A 254 -7.26 -13.87 -11.82
C THR A 254 -6.21 -13.09 -12.63
N THR A 255 -5.50 -12.20 -11.96
CA THR A 255 -4.37 -11.44 -12.47
C THR A 255 -3.09 -11.94 -11.81
N TYR A 256 -2.12 -12.37 -12.61
CA TYR A 256 -0.79 -12.72 -12.11
C TYR A 256 0.00 -11.46 -11.80
N LEU A 257 0.63 -11.42 -10.63
CA LEU A 257 1.59 -10.37 -10.30
C LEU A 257 2.88 -10.63 -11.09
N ARG A 258 3.52 -9.56 -11.54
CA ARG A 258 4.77 -9.64 -12.29
C ARG A 258 5.95 -9.58 -11.31
N PRO A 259 6.92 -10.50 -11.38
CA PRO A 259 8.14 -10.41 -10.57
C PRO A 259 8.91 -9.11 -10.82
N GLU A 260 9.55 -8.60 -9.76
CA GLU A 260 10.47 -7.46 -9.81
C GLU A 260 11.90 -7.93 -9.53
N ALA A 261 12.86 -7.38 -10.28
CA ALA A 261 14.28 -7.64 -10.07
C ALA A 261 14.86 -6.82 -8.92
N ASP A 262 14.26 -5.68 -8.61
CA ASP A 262 14.70 -4.79 -7.53
C ASP A 262 14.23 -5.32 -6.16
N LEU A 263 15.17 -5.90 -5.42
CA LEU A 263 15.00 -6.37 -4.04
C LEU A 263 15.68 -5.44 -3.02
N GLU A 264 16.25 -4.32 -3.44
CA GLU A 264 16.99 -3.41 -2.55
C GLU A 264 16.12 -2.24 -2.09
N THR A 265 15.26 -1.72 -2.98
CA THR A 265 14.42 -0.57 -2.65
C THR A 265 13.42 -0.94 -1.55
N PRO A 266 13.43 -0.26 -0.39
CA PRO A 266 12.45 -0.51 0.65
C PRO A 266 11.09 0.12 0.29
N PRO A 267 9.97 -0.56 0.56
CA PRO A 267 8.65 0.01 0.36
C PRO A 267 8.36 1.11 1.39
N VAL A 268 7.55 2.11 1.00
CA VAL A 268 7.09 3.15 1.93
C VAL A 268 5.90 2.63 2.73
N LEU A 269 6.17 2.24 3.97
CA LEU A 269 5.15 1.83 4.93
C LEU A 269 4.60 3.05 5.68
N PHE A 270 3.28 3.13 5.76
CA PHE A 270 2.57 4.18 6.47
C PHE A 270 2.11 3.69 7.83
N ILE A 271 2.71 4.24 8.89
CA ILE A 271 2.27 4.01 10.26
C ILE A 271 1.93 5.39 10.87
N PRO A 272 0.63 5.70 11.08
CA PRO A 272 0.24 6.92 11.77
C PRO A 272 0.97 7.04 13.11
N ASN A 273 1.38 8.27 13.46
CA ASN A 273 2.04 8.61 14.74
C ASN A 273 3.48 8.12 14.95
N VAL A 274 4.05 7.20 14.15
CA VAL A 274 5.45 6.75 14.34
C VAL A 274 6.47 7.69 13.69
N HIS A 275 6.11 8.35 12.58
CA HIS A 275 7.01 9.26 11.85
C HIS A 275 7.32 10.59 12.57
N PHE A 276 6.82 10.82 13.78
CA PHE A 276 7.22 11.95 14.62
C PHE A 276 8.35 11.63 15.61
N SER A 277 8.68 10.35 15.81
CA SER A 277 9.59 9.92 16.88
C SER A 277 11.04 9.68 16.44
N SER A 278 11.32 9.59 15.13
CA SER A 278 12.62 9.11 14.62
C SER A 278 13.64 10.21 14.22
N LEU A 279 13.38 11.49 14.49
CA LEU A 279 14.35 12.57 14.24
C LEU A 279 14.98 13.19 15.50
N GLN A 280 14.84 12.54 16.67
CA GLN A 280 15.59 12.91 17.87
C GLN A 280 16.21 11.69 18.55
N ARG A 281 17.40 11.31 18.11
CA ARG A 281 18.39 10.63 18.95
C ARG A 281 19.80 10.87 18.40
N PRO A 282 20.65 11.63 19.08
CA PRO A 282 22.02 11.22 19.30
C PRO A 282 22.07 10.33 20.56
N GLY A 283 22.92 9.32 20.53
CA GLY A 283 23.06 8.32 21.57
C GLY A 283 23.61 8.82 22.90
N GLY A 284 23.63 7.92 23.88
CA GLY A 284 24.31 8.14 25.14
C GLY A 284 23.89 7.11 26.20
N ALA A 285 24.63 6.00 26.24
CA ALA A 285 24.67 5.13 27.41
C ALA A 285 25.40 5.85 28.56
N VAL A 286 24.95 5.63 29.80
CA VAL A 286 25.72 5.87 31.04
C VAL A 286 25.32 4.73 32.00
N PRO A 287 26.20 4.22 32.89
CA PRO A 287 26.76 5.00 34.00
C PRO A 287 28.27 4.77 34.28
N SER A 288 28.99 5.80 34.73
CA SER A 288 29.90 5.69 35.89
C SER A 288 30.33 7.06 36.42
N ALA A 289 30.59 7.10 37.72
CA ALA A 289 30.85 8.26 38.57
C ALA A 289 32.29 8.80 38.45
N GLY A 290 32.48 10.10 38.75
CA GLY A 290 33.79 10.73 38.92
C GLY A 290 33.68 12.22 39.24
N GLN A 291 34.43 12.68 40.23
CA GLN A 291 34.27 13.94 40.96
C GLN A 291 34.91 15.18 40.28
N SER A 292 34.42 16.35 40.72
CA SER A 292 35.17 17.57 41.10
C SER A 292 35.39 18.76 40.13
N SER A 293 35.13 19.94 40.72
CA SER A 293 35.77 21.25 40.55
C SER A 293 35.24 22.31 39.54
N SER A 294 34.49 23.26 40.10
CA SER A 294 34.62 24.73 40.09
C SER A 294 35.01 25.55 38.83
N ASN A 295 34.11 26.53 38.55
CA ASN A 295 34.35 27.94 38.21
C ASN A 295 34.98 28.35 36.85
N ARG A 296 34.20 29.01 35.98
CA ARG A 296 34.26 30.47 35.63
C ARG A 296 33.46 30.81 34.35
N LEU A 297 32.84 32.00 34.36
CA LEU A 297 32.01 32.61 33.31
C LEU A 297 32.86 33.38 32.24
N PRO A 298 32.29 34.26 31.37
CA PRO A 298 32.18 34.01 29.92
C PRO A 298 32.89 35.07 29.06
N LEU A 299 33.23 34.79 27.80
CA LEU A 299 33.64 35.87 26.88
C LEU A 299 32.97 35.78 25.51
N LYS A 300 32.17 36.82 25.27
CA LYS A 300 31.51 37.26 24.04
C LYS A 300 32.58 37.86 23.11
N ARG A 301 32.53 37.56 21.81
CA ARG A 301 33.16 38.40 20.77
C ARG A 301 32.29 38.37 19.52
N SER A 302 31.80 39.55 19.17
CA SER A 302 30.98 39.90 18.01
C SER A 302 31.82 40.06 16.75
N CYS A 303 31.25 39.74 15.59
CA CYS A 303 31.37 40.50 14.33
C CYS A 303 30.36 39.95 13.30
N SER A 304 29.35 40.76 12.95
CA SER A 304 28.64 40.75 11.66
C SER A 304 28.69 42.18 11.11
N PRO A 305 28.72 42.37 9.78
CA PRO A 305 27.49 42.78 9.06
C PRO A 305 27.41 42.16 7.65
N PHE A 306 26.26 41.68 7.15
CA PHE A 306 25.16 42.40 6.48
C PHE A 306 24.06 41.33 6.25
N ALA A 307 22.87 41.34 6.85
CA ALA A 307 21.70 42.22 6.64
C ALA A 307 20.99 42.02 5.28
N GLU A 308 20.03 41.08 5.24
CA GLU A 308 18.63 41.41 4.90
C GLU A 308 17.70 40.74 5.92
N GLU A 309 16.98 41.61 6.64
CA GLU A 309 15.96 41.36 7.67
C GLU A 309 14.61 41.04 6.98
N PHE A 310 13.74 40.18 7.51
CA PHE A 310 12.77 40.40 8.61
C PHE A 310 12.05 39.05 8.79
N GLU A 311 11.69 38.50 9.93
CA GLU A 311 11.81 38.81 11.36
C GLU A 311 11.49 37.48 12.07
N SER A 312 12.05 37.23 13.26
CA SER A 312 11.77 36.02 14.03
C SER A 312 11.53 36.31 15.51
N LEU A 313 10.62 35.51 16.09
CA LEU A 313 10.37 35.14 17.51
C LEU A 313 9.05 35.68 18.14
N PRO A 314 8.40 34.97 19.12
CA PRO A 314 8.99 33.96 20.01
C PRO A 314 8.20 32.66 20.29
N SER A 315 8.91 31.73 20.94
CA SER A 315 8.45 30.66 21.86
C SER A 315 8.22 29.24 21.30
N LYS A 316 9.27 28.43 21.47
CA LYS A 316 9.28 26.95 21.45
C LYS A 316 8.51 26.28 22.63
N LYS A 317 7.50 26.96 23.19
CA LYS A 317 6.54 26.36 24.14
C LYS A 317 5.10 26.31 23.59
N ALA A 318 4.79 27.08 22.55
CA ALA A 318 3.44 27.13 21.97
C ALA A 318 3.09 25.94 21.06
N LYS A 319 4.08 25.22 20.53
CA LYS A 319 3.85 24.14 19.54
C LYS A 319 3.36 22.82 20.12
N GLU A 320 3.55 22.58 21.41
CA GLU A 320 3.01 21.38 22.09
C GLU A 320 1.55 21.62 22.54
N ASP A 321 1.23 22.86 22.92
CA ASP A 321 -0.10 23.29 23.34
C ASP A 321 -1.12 23.30 22.17
N ASP A 322 -0.69 23.59 20.94
CA ASP A 322 -1.54 23.56 19.74
C ASP A 322 -1.90 22.12 19.29
N LEU A 323 -1.15 21.09 19.71
CA LEU A 323 -1.38 19.70 19.30
C LEU A 323 -2.48 19.00 20.11
N GLN A 324 -2.94 19.61 21.19
CA GLN A 324 -4.02 19.06 22.03
C GLN A 324 -5.36 19.78 21.84
N ARG A 325 -5.41 20.84 21.01
CA ARG A 325 -6.64 21.60 20.81
C ARG A 325 -7.59 20.87 19.85
N VAL A 326 -8.87 20.87 20.21
CA VAL A 326 -9.93 20.25 19.40
C VAL A 326 -10.93 21.31 19.02
N LEU A 327 -11.12 21.51 17.72
CA LEU A 327 -12.15 22.40 17.19
C LEU A 327 -13.43 21.61 16.91
N LEU A 328 -14.51 21.94 17.61
CA LEU A 328 -15.84 21.38 17.37
C LEU A 328 -16.73 22.42 16.69
N TYR A 329 -17.68 21.95 15.88
CA TYR A 329 -18.75 22.77 15.32
C TYR A 329 -20.06 22.45 16.01
N VAL A 330 -20.76 23.46 16.50
CA VAL A 330 -22.06 23.27 17.16
C VAL A 330 -23.06 24.26 16.60
N ARG A 331 -24.34 23.89 16.54
CA ARG A 331 -25.43 24.83 16.27
C ARG A 331 -26.68 24.40 17.00
N ARG A 332 -27.55 25.33 17.36
CA ARG A 332 -28.90 24.98 17.81
C ARG A 332 -29.75 24.54 16.62
N GLU A 333 -30.83 23.81 16.90
CA GLU A 333 -31.75 23.34 15.85
C GLU A 333 -32.42 24.51 15.10
N THR A 334 -32.60 25.65 15.77
CA THR A 334 -33.14 26.89 15.21
C THR A 334 -32.13 27.73 14.43
N GLU A 335 -30.85 27.35 14.43
CA GLU A 335 -29.75 28.12 13.82
C GLU A 335 -29.27 27.44 12.53
N GLU A 336 -29.01 28.21 11.48
CA GLU A 336 -28.50 27.67 10.21
C GLU A 336 -26.97 27.60 10.15
N VAL A 337 -26.30 28.38 11.00
CA VAL A 337 -24.84 28.53 11.00
C VAL A 337 -24.27 27.78 12.20
N PHE A 338 -23.10 27.17 12.01
CA PHE A 338 -22.35 26.53 13.10
C PHE A 338 -21.40 27.52 13.77
N ASP A 339 -21.40 27.46 15.09
CA ASP A 339 -20.40 28.05 15.95
C ASP A 339 -19.18 27.15 16.09
N ALA A 340 -18.01 27.76 16.08
CA ALA A 340 -16.74 27.12 16.39
C ALA A 340 -16.49 27.12 17.91
N LEU A 341 -16.32 25.93 18.49
CA LEU A 341 -15.84 25.74 19.86
C LEU A 341 -14.41 25.23 19.83
N MET A 342 -13.46 26.09 20.20
CA MET A 342 -12.06 25.72 20.34
C MET A 342 -11.80 25.21 21.76
N LEU A 343 -11.64 23.91 21.92
CA LEU A 343 -11.25 23.30 23.18
C LEU A 343 -9.75 23.47 23.35
N LYS A 344 -9.34 24.26 24.36
CA LYS A 344 -7.93 24.45 24.74
C LYS A 344 -7.32 23.14 25.25
N THR A 345 -8.12 22.31 25.90
CA THR A 345 -7.77 20.96 26.38
C THR A 345 -8.84 19.97 25.93
N PRO A 346 -8.47 18.76 25.48
CA PRO A 346 -9.42 17.77 24.96
C PRO A 346 -10.05 16.98 26.12
N ASP A 347 -10.64 17.68 27.08
CA ASP A 347 -11.25 17.11 28.28
C ASP A 347 -12.59 17.79 28.60
N LEU A 348 -13.31 17.29 29.62
CA LEU A 348 -14.63 17.81 29.98
C LEU A 348 -14.57 19.26 30.45
N LYS A 349 -13.48 19.64 31.11
CA LYS A 349 -13.24 21.01 31.55
C LYS A 349 -13.06 21.94 30.35
N GLY A 350 -12.25 21.55 29.38
CA GLY A 350 -12.02 22.30 28.14
C GLY A 350 -13.29 22.50 27.33
N LEU A 351 -14.15 21.47 27.25
CA LEU A 351 -15.46 21.56 26.62
C LEU A 351 -16.40 22.52 27.35
N ARG A 352 -16.48 22.44 28.68
CA ARG A 352 -17.31 23.36 29.49
C ARG A 352 -16.84 24.81 29.33
N ASN A 353 -15.53 25.03 29.36
CA ASN A 353 -14.94 26.36 29.14
C ASN A 353 -15.27 26.92 27.77
N ALA A 354 -15.10 26.14 26.69
CA ALA A 354 -15.41 26.59 25.35
C ALA A 354 -16.89 26.97 25.18
N ILE A 355 -17.80 26.18 25.77
CA ILE A 355 -19.24 26.46 25.76
C ILE A 355 -19.55 27.70 26.59
N SER A 356 -18.98 27.82 27.80
CA SER A 356 -19.13 28.97 28.69
C SER A 356 -18.67 30.28 28.02
N GLU A 357 -17.47 30.29 27.44
CA GLU A 357 -16.91 31.42 26.71
C GLU A 357 -17.80 31.82 25.51
N LYS A 358 -18.35 30.83 24.80
CA LYS A 358 -19.15 31.09 23.60
C LYS A 358 -20.56 31.61 23.89
N TYR A 359 -21.22 31.08 24.91
CA TYR A 359 -22.64 31.36 25.20
C TYR A 359 -22.86 32.25 26.43
N GLY A 360 -21.80 32.66 27.11
CA GLY A 360 -21.84 33.75 28.11
C GLY A 360 -22.40 33.37 29.48
N PHE A 361 -22.33 32.09 29.86
CA PHE A 361 -22.74 31.63 31.19
C PHE A 361 -21.55 31.06 31.99
N PRO A 362 -21.57 31.12 33.34
CA PRO A 362 -20.48 30.60 34.17
C PRO A 362 -20.24 29.09 33.98
N GLU A 363 -18.97 28.67 33.98
CA GLU A 363 -18.57 27.25 33.82
C GLU A 363 -19.22 26.37 34.90
N GLU A 364 -19.31 26.89 36.12
CA GLU A 364 -19.89 26.26 37.31
C GLU A 364 -21.39 25.94 37.16
N ASN A 365 -22.09 26.67 36.29
CA ASN A 365 -23.51 26.41 36.02
C ASN A 365 -23.68 25.20 35.09
N ILE A 366 -22.65 24.81 34.33
CA ILE A 366 -22.68 23.64 33.45
C ILE A 366 -22.47 22.37 34.26
N TYR A 367 -23.56 21.83 34.81
CA TYR A 367 -23.45 20.70 35.73
C TYR A 367 -23.31 19.35 35.00
N LYS A 368 -23.95 19.20 33.83
CA LYS A 368 -23.93 17.96 33.05
C LYS A 368 -23.81 18.23 31.55
N VAL A 369 -22.98 17.41 30.92
CA VAL A 369 -22.80 17.39 29.47
C VAL A 369 -23.06 15.97 28.99
N TYR A 370 -23.96 15.83 28.03
CA TYR A 370 -24.33 14.55 27.45
C TYR A 370 -24.04 14.53 25.96
N LYS A 371 -23.80 13.33 25.43
CA LYS A 371 -23.76 13.05 23.99
C LYS A 371 -24.95 12.20 23.61
N LYS A 372 -25.74 12.63 22.63
CA LYS A 372 -26.81 11.82 22.04
C LYS A 372 -26.32 11.23 20.73
N CYS A 373 -26.11 9.91 20.70
CA CYS A 373 -25.68 9.19 19.51
C CYS A 373 -26.81 9.09 18.48
N LYS A 374 -26.49 8.82 17.21
CA LYS A 374 -27.49 8.65 16.12
C LYS A 374 -28.59 7.62 16.41
N ARG A 375 -28.28 6.61 17.23
CA ARG A 375 -29.22 5.56 17.67
C ARG A 375 -30.13 5.99 18.84
N GLY A 376 -30.08 7.25 19.26
CA GLY A 376 -30.86 7.79 20.37
C GLY A 376 -30.28 7.53 21.76
N ILE A 377 -29.15 6.81 21.87
CA ILE A 377 -28.47 6.53 23.14
C ILE A 377 -27.89 7.83 23.69
N LEU A 378 -28.21 8.13 24.95
CA LEU A 378 -27.66 9.26 25.70
C LEU A 378 -26.49 8.79 26.56
N VAL A 379 -25.33 9.42 26.40
CA VAL A 379 -24.08 9.07 27.07
C VAL A 379 -23.64 10.24 27.95
N ASN A 380 -23.29 9.97 29.20
CA ASN A 380 -22.69 10.97 30.08
C ASN A 380 -21.24 11.23 29.65
N MET A 381 -20.89 12.49 29.42
CA MET A 381 -19.57 12.83 28.88
C MET A 381 -18.53 12.85 30.00
N ASP A 382 -17.39 12.23 29.72
CA ASP A 382 -16.20 12.26 30.57
C ASP A 382 -14.96 12.65 29.75
N ASN A 383 -13.81 12.73 30.41
CA ASN A 383 -12.55 13.10 29.76
C ASN A 383 -12.13 12.10 28.68
N ASN A 384 -12.42 10.80 28.86
CA ASN A 384 -12.00 9.76 27.93
C ASN A 384 -12.75 9.90 26.59
N ILE A 385 -14.06 10.14 26.65
CA ILE A 385 -14.89 10.34 25.46
C ILE A 385 -14.44 11.58 24.67
N ILE A 386 -14.09 12.67 25.36
CA ILE A 386 -13.72 13.94 24.70
C ILE A 386 -12.33 13.86 24.07
N GLN A 387 -11.39 13.12 24.65
CA GLN A 387 -10.08 12.85 24.05
C GLN A 387 -10.17 12.15 22.69
N HIS A 388 -11.28 11.47 22.41
CA HIS A 388 -11.53 10.81 21.13
C HIS A 388 -12.16 11.71 20.07
N TYR A 389 -12.52 12.96 20.39
CA TYR A 389 -13.01 13.89 19.39
C TYR A 389 -11.90 14.38 18.46
N SER A 390 -12.14 14.23 17.16
CA SER A 390 -11.30 14.80 16.11
C SER A 390 -11.70 16.24 15.80
N ASN A 391 -10.79 16.99 15.18
CA ASN A 391 -11.11 18.32 14.67
C ASN A 391 -12.29 18.28 13.69
N HIS A 392 -13.11 19.32 13.74
CA HIS A 392 -14.22 19.61 12.83
C HIS A 392 -15.45 18.70 12.97
N VAL A 393 -15.60 17.95 14.07
CA VAL A 393 -16.83 17.20 14.34
C VAL A 393 -17.98 18.17 14.63
N ALA A 394 -19.13 17.92 14.03
CA ALA A 394 -20.31 18.77 14.12
C ALA A 394 -21.43 18.14 14.97
N PHE A 395 -22.06 18.95 15.82
CA PHE A 395 -23.18 18.55 16.68
C PHE A 395 -24.34 19.54 16.60
N LEU A 396 -25.55 19.05 16.87
CA LEU A 396 -26.63 19.92 17.33
C LEU A 396 -26.50 20.10 18.84
N LEU A 397 -26.47 21.36 19.27
CA LEU A 397 -26.42 21.76 20.66
C LEU A 397 -27.84 21.99 21.17
N ASP A 398 -28.16 21.30 22.25
CA ASP A 398 -29.40 21.47 22.99
C ASP A 398 -29.04 21.81 24.45
N MET A 399 -29.68 22.85 24.98
CA MET A 399 -29.37 23.41 26.31
C MET A 399 -30.66 23.48 27.11
N GLY A 400 -30.68 22.73 28.22
CA GLY A 400 -31.77 22.76 29.19
C GLY A 400 -31.32 23.43 30.48
N GLU A 401 -32.17 24.26 31.08
CA GLU A 401 -31.91 24.87 32.38
C GLU A 401 -32.84 24.26 33.43
N LEU A 402 -32.28 23.86 34.58
CA LEU A 402 -33.02 23.35 35.73
C LEU A 402 -32.38 23.87 37.02
N ASP A 403 -33.14 24.60 37.84
CA ASP A 403 -32.68 25.18 39.11
C ASP A 403 -31.39 26.01 39.00
N GLY A 404 -31.28 26.85 37.95
CA GLY A 404 -30.10 27.67 37.67
C GLY A 404 -28.88 26.89 37.20
N LYS A 405 -29.02 25.58 36.92
CA LYS A 405 -27.98 24.72 36.36
C LYS A 405 -28.29 24.39 34.90
N ILE A 406 -27.26 24.47 34.08
CA ILE A 406 -27.32 24.24 32.64
C ILE A 406 -26.91 22.80 32.35
N GLN A 407 -27.80 22.08 31.67
CA GLN A 407 -27.55 20.79 31.05
C GLN A 407 -27.28 21.00 29.57
N ILE A 408 -26.19 20.41 29.09
CA ILE A 408 -25.82 20.43 27.68
C ILE A 408 -26.04 19.04 27.07
N ILE A 409 -26.62 18.99 25.87
CA ILE A 409 -26.71 17.77 25.06
C ILE A 409 -26.13 18.06 23.66
N LEU A 410 -25.07 17.34 23.30
CA LEU A 410 -24.49 17.34 21.96
C LEU A 410 -25.06 16.17 21.16
N LYS A 411 -25.94 16.43 20.21
CA LYS A 411 -26.54 15.41 19.34
C LYS A 411 -25.67 15.24 18.09
N GLU A 412 -25.25 14.01 17.79
CA GLU A 412 -24.49 13.71 16.58
C GLU A 412 -25.33 13.93 15.32
N LEU A 413 -24.74 14.63 14.35
CA LEU A 413 -25.28 14.82 13.00
C LEU A 413 -24.91 13.66 12.07
#